data_AF-A0A453JDY4-F1
#
_entry.id   AF-A0A453JDY4-F1
#
_cell.length_a   1.000
_cell.length_b   1.000
_cell.length_c   1.000
_cell.angle_alpha   90.00
_cell.angle_beta   90.00
_cell.angle_gamma   90.00
#
_symmetry.space_group_name_H-M   'P 1'
#
loop_
_entity.id
_entity.type
_entity.pdbx_description
1 polymer ?
#
loop_
_entity_poly.entity_id
_entity_poly.type
_entity_poly.pdbx_seq_one_letter_code
_entity_poly.pdbx_strand_id
1 'polypeptide(L)'
;MANIDIGSDEDLHQTMMMKPKRKGLQLTNLPKDILCSILSRLPIKEAVRTSILLEHWKHLWRCHSNLEFSLRSMFPGPRTNGPNDVRPWKDVFIERVDAVLQQHSGAGVDNIQFQAPCDDEHGDRIEGWVRFATASKTKQLILDFSATHHIEQHPYKIDLRLLDDSKSSHLQSIKLCSVSLKVPADFKGFRNLKWIFLADTNITDGDLHHLVSNCSGILEFLGIAGCGMLRRLHISHLSNKLKHLQVYDCRLLQAMELNFGLVKLEYRGPSVLLSPPGSLLLADICIKLEGICTNSLEYMFTKLGHNVPRLEILTLRCREGKVWDSLFLASTFCASLFNIS
;
A
#
# COMPACT_ATOMS: atom_id res chain seq x y z
N MET A 1 38.08 -29.27 -81.49
CA MET A 1 37.97 -28.29 -80.38
C MET A 1 36.94 -28.82 -79.40
N ALA A 2 37.39 -29.07 -78.15
CA ALA A 2 36.67 -29.15 -76.86
C ALA A 2 35.43 -30.08 -76.74
N ASN A 3 35.16 -30.83 -75.68
CA ASN A 3 35.71 -31.01 -74.31
C ASN A 3 35.16 -32.37 -73.80
N ILE A 4 35.97 -33.23 -73.18
CA ILE A 4 36.27 -33.42 -71.73
C ILE A 4 35.15 -34.10 -70.90
N ASP A 5 35.53 -35.31 -70.45
CA ASP A 5 35.20 -36.14 -69.28
C ASP A 5 34.31 -35.61 -68.14
N ILE A 6 33.67 -36.55 -67.41
CA ILE A 6 34.10 -37.00 -66.06
C ILE A 6 33.19 -38.15 -65.56
N GLY A 7 33.84 -39.14 -64.93
CA GLY A 7 33.29 -40.40 -64.44
C GLY A 7 32.37 -40.32 -63.21
N SER A 8 31.81 -41.49 -62.91
CA SER A 8 30.74 -41.76 -61.95
C SER A 8 31.24 -42.34 -60.62
N ASP A 9 30.43 -42.05 -59.60
CA ASP A 9 30.56 -42.25 -58.15
C ASP A 9 31.03 -43.61 -57.62
N GLU A 10 31.96 -43.57 -56.67
CA GLU A 10 32.16 -44.57 -55.62
C GLU A 10 31.93 -43.96 -54.23
N ASP A 11 31.05 -44.63 -53.48
CA ASP A 11 30.91 -44.77 -52.02
C ASP A 11 31.55 -43.75 -51.06
N LEU A 12 30.69 -43.02 -50.32
CA LEU A 12 31.05 -42.45 -49.03
C LEU A 12 29.99 -42.77 -47.95
N HIS A 13 30.43 -43.55 -46.96
CA HIS A 13 29.75 -43.81 -45.70
C HIS A 13 29.42 -42.50 -44.94
N GLN A 14 28.16 -42.06 -44.97
CA GLN A 14 27.69 -40.97 -44.10
C GLN A 14 27.19 -41.55 -42.77
N THR A 15 28.05 -41.52 -41.75
CA THR A 15 27.65 -41.80 -40.37
C THR A 15 26.72 -40.68 -39.89
N MET A 16 25.42 -40.94 -39.80
CA MET A 16 24.46 -40.00 -39.22
C MET A 16 24.71 -39.85 -37.72
N MET A 17 25.50 -38.84 -37.33
CA MET A 17 25.57 -38.41 -35.94
C MET A 17 24.21 -37.84 -35.53
N MET A 18 23.42 -38.63 -34.81
CA MET A 18 22.26 -38.16 -34.06
C MET A 18 22.73 -37.08 -33.08
N LYS A 19 22.49 -35.80 -33.42
CA LYS A 19 22.66 -34.70 -32.46
C LYS A 19 21.85 -35.05 -31.21
N PRO A 20 22.42 -34.98 -30.00
CA PRO A 20 21.64 -35.24 -28.80
C PRO A 20 20.49 -34.26 -28.79
N LYS A 21 19.24 -34.77 -28.80
CA LYS A 21 18.06 -33.97 -28.48
C LYS A 21 18.37 -33.31 -27.14
N ARG A 22 18.67 -32.01 -27.15
CA ARG A 22 18.69 -31.21 -25.93
C ARG A 22 17.36 -31.51 -25.26
N LYS A 23 17.37 -32.24 -24.16
CA LYS A 23 16.20 -32.38 -23.30
C LYS A 23 15.90 -30.96 -22.87
N GLY A 24 15.00 -30.29 -23.59
CA GLY A 24 14.51 -28.99 -23.19
C GLY A 24 14.06 -29.11 -21.75
N LEU A 25 14.40 -28.14 -20.91
CA LEU A 25 13.94 -28.09 -19.53
C LEU A 25 12.40 -28.16 -19.56
N GLN A 26 11.86 -29.34 -19.28
CA GLN A 26 10.41 -29.48 -19.14
C GLN A 26 10.04 -28.95 -17.77
N LEU A 27 9.10 -28.01 -17.75
CA LEU A 27 8.61 -27.36 -16.54
C LEU A 27 8.07 -28.37 -15.51
N THR A 28 7.69 -29.57 -15.96
CA THR A 28 7.26 -30.72 -15.14
C THR A 28 8.38 -31.32 -14.28
N ASN A 29 9.65 -31.11 -14.64
CA ASN A 29 10.78 -31.74 -13.97
C ASN A 29 11.42 -30.84 -12.89
N LEU A 30 10.85 -29.65 -12.67
CA LEU A 30 11.32 -28.73 -11.65
C LEU A 30 10.81 -29.17 -10.27
N PRO A 31 11.66 -29.09 -9.23
CA PRO A 31 11.25 -29.26 -7.84
C PRO A 31 10.08 -28.34 -7.45
N LYS A 32 9.24 -28.83 -6.53
CA LYS A 32 8.00 -28.15 -6.10
C LYS A 32 8.26 -26.73 -5.57
N ASP A 33 9.33 -26.54 -4.83
CA ASP A 33 9.80 -25.27 -4.29
C ASP A 33 10.14 -24.26 -5.39
N ILE A 34 10.80 -24.71 -6.47
CA ILE A 34 11.07 -23.86 -7.64
C ILE A 34 9.76 -23.47 -8.34
N LEU A 35 8.83 -24.41 -8.49
CA LEU A 35 7.53 -24.13 -9.08
C LEU A 35 6.72 -23.14 -8.23
N CYS A 36 6.69 -23.31 -6.91
CA CYS A 36 6.06 -22.35 -6.00
C CYS A 36 6.72 -20.97 -6.10
N SER A 37 8.05 -20.90 -6.24
CA SER A 37 8.80 -19.65 -6.42
C SER A 37 8.54 -18.97 -7.77
N ILE A 38 8.25 -19.74 -8.82
CA ILE A 38 7.79 -19.19 -10.11
C ILE A 38 6.37 -18.65 -9.96
N LEU A 39 5.47 -19.43 -9.36
CA LEU A 39 4.08 -19.04 -9.19
C LEU A 39 3.91 -17.82 -8.30
N SER A 40 4.71 -17.68 -7.23
CA SER A 40 4.66 -16.51 -6.32
C SER A 40 5.01 -15.18 -6.99
N ARG A 41 5.60 -15.22 -8.18
CA ARG A 41 5.90 -14.03 -9.01
C ARG A 41 4.76 -13.67 -9.96
N LEU A 42 3.76 -14.54 -10.09
CA LEU A 42 2.57 -14.27 -10.89
C LEU A 42 1.47 -13.65 -10.00
N PRO A 43 0.56 -12.85 -10.57
CA PRO A 43 -0.68 -12.52 -9.88
C PRO A 43 -1.44 -13.80 -9.51
N ILE A 44 -2.09 -13.82 -8.34
CA ILE A 44 -2.80 -15.01 -7.84
C ILE A 44 -3.77 -15.61 -8.86
N LYS A 45 -4.44 -14.76 -9.64
CA LYS A 45 -5.31 -15.17 -10.75
C LYS A 45 -4.60 -16.04 -11.79
N GLU A 46 -3.41 -15.62 -12.22
CA GLU A 46 -2.63 -16.36 -13.20
C GLU A 46 -2.02 -17.61 -12.57
N ALA A 47 -1.58 -17.53 -11.31
CA ALA A 47 -1.12 -18.71 -10.56
C ALA A 47 -2.21 -19.78 -10.45
N VAL A 48 -3.46 -19.39 -10.14
CA VAL A 48 -4.62 -20.29 -10.13
C VAL A 48 -4.88 -20.83 -11.53
N ARG A 49 -4.75 -20.04 -12.61
CA ARG A 49 -4.93 -20.55 -13.99
C ARG A 49 -3.92 -21.62 -14.35
N THR A 50 -2.69 -21.57 -13.84
CA THR A 50 -1.71 -22.64 -14.11
C THR A 50 -2.15 -24.01 -13.57
N SER A 51 -3.12 -24.06 -12.65
CA SER A 51 -3.69 -25.30 -12.10
C SER A 51 -4.32 -26.21 -13.16
N ILE A 52 -4.72 -25.66 -14.31
CA ILE A 52 -5.34 -26.42 -15.41
C ILE A 52 -4.31 -27.00 -16.38
N LEU A 53 -3.05 -26.55 -16.33
CA LEU A 53 -2.03 -26.95 -17.31
C LEU A 53 -1.59 -28.40 -17.09
N LEU A 54 -1.46 -28.81 -15.82
CA LEU A 54 -0.93 -30.11 -15.40
C LEU A 54 -1.49 -30.51 -14.03
N GLU A 55 -1.75 -31.80 -13.82
CA GLU A 55 -2.30 -32.30 -12.53
C GLU A 55 -1.39 -31.95 -11.34
N HIS A 56 -0.06 -31.97 -11.52
CA HIS A 56 0.90 -31.61 -10.47
C HIS A 56 0.84 -30.12 -10.07
N TRP A 57 0.31 -29.26 -10.93
CA TRP A 57 0.23 -27.81 -10.72
C TRP A 57 -1.04 -27.39 -10.00
N LYS A 58 -2.02 -28.29 -9.95
CA LYS A 58 -3.38 -28.05 -9.43
C LYS A 58 -3.43 -27.40 -8.05
N HIS A 59 -2.46 -27.72 -7.20
CA HIS A 59 -2.43 -27.32 -5.79
C HIS A 59 -1.26 -26.40 -5.43
N LEU A 60 -0.37 -26.07 -6.37
CA LEU A 60 0.83 -25.29 -6.07
C LEU A 60 0.51 -23.85 -5.67
N TRP A 61 -0.54 -23.27 -6.25
CA TRP A 61 -0.99 -21.93 -5.91
C TRP A 61 -1.55 -21.82 -4.46
N ARG A 62 -1.85 -22.93 -3.78
CA ARG A 62 -2.39 -22.91 -2.40
C ARG A 62 -1.38 -22.48 -1.33
N CYS A 63 -0.12 -22.28 -1.71
CA CYS A 63 0.96 -21.78 -0.86
C CYS A 63 1.50 -20.44 -1.39
N HIS A 64 0.68 -19.70 -2.13
CA HIS A 64 1.08 -18.44 -2.75
C HIS A 64 1.28 -17.37 -1.67
N SER A 65 2.41 -16.67 -1.71
CA SER A 65 2.78 -15.72 -0.66
C SER A 65 2.06 -14.37 -0.75
N ASN A 66 1.49 -14.05 -1.92
CA ASN A 66 0.81 -12.77 -2.15
C ASN A 66 -0.64 -12.98 -2.60
N LEU A 67 -1.61 -12.61 -1.77
CA LEU A 67 -3.03 -12.73 -2.07
C LEU A 67 -3.61 -11.34 -2.35
N GLU A 68 -3.73 -10.99 -3.62
CA GLU A 68 -4.35 -9.74 -4.06
C GLU A 68 -5.75 -10.02 -4.62
N PHE A 69 -6.75 -9.45 -3.97
CA PHE A 69 -8.15 -9.57 -4.34
C PHE A 69 -8.72 -8.20 -4.69
N SER A 70 -8.64 -7.84 -5.96
CA SER A 70 -9.26 -6.65 -6.52
C SER A 70 -10.41 -6.98 -7.46
N LEU A 71 -11.30 -6.03 -7.72
CA LEU A 71 -12.34 -6.19 -8.76
C LEU A 71 -11.76 -6.58 -10.11
N ARG A 72 -10.58 -6.04 -10.47
CA ARG A 72 -9.88 -6.40 -11.71
C ARG A 72 -9.37 -7.85 -11.68
N SER A 73 -8.83 -8.29 -10.55
CA SER A 73 -8.35 -9.66 -10.40
C SER A 73 -9.52 -10.66 -10.48
N MET A 74 -10.62 -10.37 -9.78
CA MET A 74 -11.74 -11.29 -9.62
C MET A 74 -12.66 -11.32 -10.83
N PHE A 75 -12.86 -10.22 -11.57
CA PHE A 75 -13.79 -10.18 -12.71
C PHE A 75 -13.03 -9.98 -14.04
N PRO A 76 -12.86 -11.04 -14.86
CA PRO A 76 -12.36 -10.90 -16.22
C PRO A 76 -13.47 -10.39 -17.16
N GLY A 77 -13.56 -9.08 -17.37
CA GLY A 77 -14.45 -8.49 -18.39
C GLY A 77 -14.91 -7.07 -18.08
N PRO A 78 -15.52 -6.36 -19.05
CA PRO A 78 -16.25 -5.11 -18.78
C PRO A 78 -17.30 -5.37 -17.71
N ARG A 79 -17.45 -4.46 -16.74
CA ARG A 79 -18.48 -4.54 -15.70
C ARG A 79 -19.85 -4.49 -16.36
N THR A 80 -20.46 -5.64 -16.63
CA THR A 80 -21.85 -5.69 -17.10
C THR A 80 -22.78 -5.66 -15.90
N ASN A 81 -22.78 -4.58 -15.13
CA ASN A 81 -23.95 -4.24 -14.33
C ASN A 81 -25.01 -3.72 -15.31
N GLY A 82 -25.49 -4.60 -16.19
CA GLY A 82 -26.69 -4.34 -16.96
C GLY A 82 -27.89 -4.34 -16.01
N PRO A 83 -28.99 -3.66 -16.36
CA PRO A 83 -30.20 -3.60 -15.54
C PRO A 83 -30.84 -4.96 -15.21
N ASN A 84 -30.37 -6.05 -15.85
CA ASN A 84 -30.86 -7.42 -15.67
C ASN A 84 -29.91 -8.34 -14.90
N ASP A 85 -28.78 -7.86 -14.37
CA ASP A 85 -27.88 -8.72 -13.59
C ASP A 85 -28.45 -8.93 -12.18
N VAL A 86 -29.03 -10.11 -11.94
CA VAL A 86 -29.82 -10.43 -10.74
C VAL A 86 -28.94 -10.55 -9.50
N ARG A 87 -27.62 -10.75 -9.66
CA ARG A 87 -26.68 -10.84 -8.54
C ARG A 87 -25.79 -9.59 -8.46
N PRO A 88 -25.81 -8.87 -7.33
CA PRO A 88 -24.85 -7.81 -7.07
C PRO A 88 -23.41 -8.32 -7.24
N TRP A 89 -22.58 -7.62 -8.00
CA TRP A 89 -21.16 -7.93 -8.16
C TRP A 89 -20.42 -8.06 -6.81
N LYS A 90 -20.91 -7.39 -5.76
CA LYS A 90 -20.42 -7.51 -4.38
C LYS A 90 -20.47 -8.97 -3.92
N ASP A 91 -21.61 -9.64 -4.01
CA ASP A 91 -21.77 -11.02 -3.54
C ASP A 91 -20.85 -11.97 -4.28
N VAL A 92 -20.73 -11.79 -5.61
CA VAL A 92 -19.81 -12.58 -6.43
C VAL A 92 -18.35 -12.34 -6.04
N PHE A 93 -17.98 -11.11 -5.66
CA PHE A 93 -16.64 -10.81 -5.15
C PHE A 93 -16.40 -11.55 -3.83
N ILE A 94 -17.33 -11.42 -2.88
CA ILE A 94 -17.26 -12.09 -1.56
C ILE A 94 -17.09 -13.59 -1.74
N GLU A 95 -17.98 -14.23 -2.49
CA GLU A 95 -17.95 -15.69 -2.75
C GLU A 95 -16.61 -16.14 -3.34
N ARG A 96 -16.06 -15.39 -4.30
CA ARG A 96 -14.76 -15.72 -4.92
C ARG A 96 -13.61 -15.59 -3.95
N VAL A 97 -13.59 -14.52 -3.14
CA VAL A 97 -12.57 -14.34 -2.11
C VAL A 97 -12.62 -15.51 -1.14
N ASP A 98 -13.81 -15.82 -0.63
CA ASP A 98 -13.98 -16.91 0.34
C ASP A 98 -13.58 -18.27 -0.23
N ALA A 99 -13.94 -18.56 -1.48
CA ALA A 99 -13.54 -19.80 -2.14
C ALA A 99 -12.01 -19.93 -2.27
N VAL A 100 -11.29 -18.82 -2.49
CA VAL A 100 -9.83 -18.82 -2.54
C VAL A 100 -9.26 -19.01 -1.12
N LEU A 101 -9.75 -18.27 -0.13
CA LEU A 101 -9.27 -18.36 1.25
C LEU A 101 -9.47 -19.76 1.84
N GLN A 102 -10.62 -20.41 1.57
CA GLN A 102 -10.92 -21.77 2.03
C GLN A 102 -9.99 -22.84 1.43
N GLN A 103 -9.48 -22.60 0.23
CA GLN A 103 -8.58 -23.54 -0.46
C GLN A 103 -7.11 -23.26 -0.18
N HIS A 104 -6.79 -22.05 0.28
CA HIS A 104 -5.42 -21.66 0.59
C HIS A 104 -4.96 -22.33 1.88
N SER A 105 -3.69 -22.75 1.92
CA SER A 105 -3.11 -23.41 3.10
C SER A 105 -2.92 -22.49 4.31
N GLY A 106 -3.07 -21.18 4.13
CA GLY A 106 -2.75 -20.14 5.12
C GLY A 106 -1.26 -19.99 5.45
N ALA A 107 -0.42 -20.96 5.12
CA ALA A 107 1.01 -20.92 5.41
C ALA A 107 1.78 -20.09 4.37
N GLY A 108 2.77 -19.31 4.84
CA GLY A 108 3.70 -18.58 3.98
C GLY A 108 3.12 -17.37 3.25
N VAL A 109 1.96 -16.86 3.71
CA VAL A 109 1.34 -15.66 3.12
C VAL A 109 2.01 -14.41 3.68
N ASP A 110 2.83 -13.76 2.87
CA ASP A 110 3.52 -12.51 3.24
C ASP A 110 2.60 -11.29 3.13
N ASN A 111 1.76 -11.22 2.10
CA ASN A 111 0.93 -10.05 1.79
C ASN A 111 -0.51 -10.44 1.47
N ILE A 112 -1.49 -9.71 2.01
CA ILE A 112 -2.91 -9.88 1.72
C ILE A 112 -3.55 -8.52 1.44
N GLN A 113 -4.31 -8.44 0.35
CA GLN A 113 -5.00 -7.23 -0.07
C GLN A 113 -6.44 -7.54 -0.48
N PHE A 114 -7.40 -6.86 0.14
CA PHE A 114 -8.81 -6.89 -0.23
C PHE A 114 -9.19 -5.50 -0.76
N GLN A 115 -9.51 -5.41 -2.05
CA GLN A 115 -9.66 -4.16 -2.79
C GLN A 115 -10.97 -4.15 -3.59
N ALA A 116 -12.06 -3.89 -2.89
CA ALA A 116 -13.38 -3.75 -3.47
C ALA A 116 -14.27 -2.93 -2.52
N PRO A 117 -15.23 -2.14 -3.05
CA PRO A 117 -16.18 -1.43 -2.21
C PRO A 117 -16.97 -2.40 -1.32
N CYS A 118 -16.78 -2.30 0.00
CA CYS A 118 -17.38 -3.17 1.02
C CYS A 118 -17.88 -2.31 2.19
N ASP A 119 -18.98 -2.73 2.80
CA ASP A 119 -19.66 -2.07 3.91
C ASP A 119 -20.09 -3.10 4.97
N ASP A 120 -20.80 -2.65 5.99
CA ASP A 120 -21.24 -3.47 7.12
C ASP A 120 -22.19 -4.62 6.71
N GLU A 121 -22.78 -4.58 5.51
CA GLU A 121 -23.66 -5.63 4.97
C GLU A 121 -22.96 -7.00 4.92
N HIS A 122 -21.66 -7.03 4.62
CA HIS A 122 -20.85 -8.24 4.54
C HIS A 122 -19.88 -8.38 5.72
N GLY A 123 -20.18 -7.75 6.85
CA GLY A 123 -19.27 -7.62 7.99
C GLY A 123 -18.70 -8.95 8.49
N ASP A 124 -19.53 -9.98 8.67
CA ASP A 124 -19.07 -11.30 9.13
C ASP A 124 -18.05 -11.94 8.18
N ARG A 125 -18.19 -11.71 6.87
CA ARG A 125 -17.28 -12.23 5.84
C ARG A 125 -15.95 -11.48 5.89
N ILE A 126 -16.01 -10.15 5.95
CA ILE A 126 -14.82 -9.29 6.09
C ILE A 126 -14.07 -9.62 7.39
N GLU A 127 -14.79 -9.86 8.48
CA GLU A 127 -14.21 -10.30 9.75
C GLU A 127 -13.48 -11.65 9.59
N GLY A 128 -14.09 -12.59 8.85
CA GLY A 128 -13.46 -13.85 8.45
C GLY A 128 -12.16 -13.66 7.67
N TRP A 129 -12.11 -12.68 6.77
CA TRP A 129 -10.90 -12.34 6.01
C TRP A 129 -9.79 -11.80 6.89
N VAL A 130 -10.12 -10.92 7.84
CA VAL A 130 -9.17 -10.39 8.81
C VAL A 130 -8.64 -11.52 9.70
N ARG A 131 -9.51 -12.42 10.17
CA ARG A 131 -9.08 -13.62 10.92
C ARG A 131 -8.15 -14.50 10.11
N PHE A 132 -8.45 -14.75 8.84
CA PHE A 132 -7.56 -15.50 7.95
C PHE A 132 -6.18 -14.82 7.86
N ALA A 133 -6.14 -13.50 7.68
CA ALA A 133 -4.89 -12.75 7.57
C ALA A 133 -4.03 -12.82 8.84
N THR A 134 -4.67 -12.77 10.02
CA THR A 134 -3.95 -12.96 11.29
C THR A 134 -3.45 -14.40 11.46
N ALA A 135 -4.29 -15.40 11.16
CA ALA A 135 -3.91 -16.81 11.23
C ALA A 135 -2.79 -17.17 10.25
N SER A 136 -2.74 -16.52 9.09
CA SER A 136 -1.69 -16.71 8.08
C SER A 136 -0.37 -16.05 8.45
N LYS A 137 -0.32 -15.30 9.57
CA LYS A 137 0.87 -14.56 10.05
C LYS A 137 1.40 -13.59 8.99
N THR A 138 0.49 -12.92 8.29
CA THR A 138 0.86 -12.00 7.21
C THR A 138 1.68 -10.81 7.72
N LYS A 139 2.60 -10.31 6.88
CA LYS A 139 3.42 -9.13 7.16
C LYS A 139 2.72 -7.86 6.71
N GLN A 140 1.88 -7.93 5.67
CA GLN A 140 1.14 -6.79 5.15
C GLN A 140 -0.35 -7.12 4.99
N LEU A 141 -1.18 -6.23 5.51
CA LEU A 141 -2.63 -6.25 5.31
C LEU A 141 -3.11 -4.94 4.67
N ILE A 142 -3.79 -5.04 3.54
CA ILE A 142 -4.46 -3.91 2.89
C ILE A 142 -5.96 -4.19 2.82
N LEU A 143 -6.74 -3.31 3.45
CA LEU A 143 -8.19 -3.24 3.30
C LEU A 143 -8.50 -1.94 2.59
N ASP A 144 -8.83 -2.02 1.30
CA ASP A 144 -9.17 -0.87 0.47
C ASP A 144 -10.61 -0.99 -0.02
N PHE A 145 -11.53 -0.40 0.74
CA PHE A 145 -12.96 -0.47 0.47
C PHE A 145 -13.49 0.77 -0.26
N SER A 146 -12.59 1.50 -0.92
CA SER A 146 -12.94 2.70 -1.67
C SER A 146 -13.86 2.39 -2.85
N ALA A 147 -14.90 3.21 -3.01
CA ALA A 147 -15.84 3.11 -4.12
C ALA A 147 -15.22 3.65 -5.42
N THR A 148 -15.13 2.83 -6.46
CA THR A 148 -14.88 3.35 -7.81
C THR A 148 -16.17 3.96 -8.35
N HIS A 149 -16.34 5.26 -8.13
CA HIS A 149 -17.38 6.14 -8.70
C HIS A 149 -18.83 5.93 -8.17
N HIS A 150 -19.38 7.02 -7.61
CA HIS A 150 -20.81 7.34 -7.43
C HIS A 150 -21.68 6.50 -6.49
N ILE A 151 -21.13 5.58 -5.68
CA ILE A 151 -21.94 4.88 -4.67
C ILE A 151 -21.69 5.53 -3.29
N GLU A 152 -22.73 6.13 -2.72
CA GLU A 152 -22.74 6.51 -1.30
C GLU A 152 -22.76 5.22 -0.47
N GLN A 153 -21.60 4.80 0.02
CA GLN A 153 -21.46 3.65 0.92
C GLN A 153 -21.00 4.13 2.29
N HIS A 154 -21.61 3.58 3.33
CA HIS A 154 -21.17 3.83 4.69
C HIS A 154 -19.84 3.08 4.92
N PRO A 155 -18.81 3.73 5.48
CA PRO A 155 -17.55 3.07 5.76
C PRO A 155 -17.73 1.86 6.68
N TYR A 156 -17.11 0.73 6.32
CA TYR A 156 -17.13 -0.49 7.13
C TYR A 156 -16.54 -0.25 8.52
N LYS A 157 -17.23 -0.68 9.58
CA LYS A 157 -16.75 -0.55 10.96
C LYS A 157 -15.79 -1.68 11.31
N ILE A 158 -14.49 -1.40 11.22
CA ILE A 158 -13.46 -2.38 11.56
C ILE A 158 -13.27 -2.48 13.08
N ASP A 159 -13.30 -3.72 13.58
CA ASP A 159 -12.93 -4.04 14.96
C ASP A 159 -11.42 -4.32 15.07
N LEU A 160 -10.67 -3.36 15.63
CA LEU A 160 -9.22 -3.49 15.81
C LEU A 160 -8.82 -4.61 16.79
N ARG A 161 -9.73 -5.15 17.60
CA ARG A 161 -9.43 -6.33 18.46
C ARG A 161 -9.13 -7.59 17.66
N LEU A 162 -9.50 -7.61 16.37
CA LEU A 162 -9.13 -8.67 15.45
C LEU A 162 -7.65 -8.61 15.07
N LEU A 163 -7.05 -7.43 15.20
CA LEU A 163 -5.69 -7.09 14.80
C LEU A 163 -4.82 -6.72 16.01
N ASP A 164 -5.22 -7.11 17.22
CA ASP A 164 -4.37 -6.85 18.38
C ASP A 164 -3.08 -7.68 18.32
N ASP A 165 -2.08 -7.23 19.07
CA ASP A 165 -0.76 -7.85 19.15
C ASP A 165 -0.78 -9.38 19.46
N SER A 166 -1.80 -9.87 20.17
CA SER A 166 -1.91 -11.30 20.47
C SER A 166 -2.18 -12.15 19.23
N LYS A 167 -2.77 -11.55 18.18
CA LYS A 167 -3.20 -12.22 16.96
C LYS A 167 -2.31 -11.88 15.76
N SER A 168 -1.75 -10.67 15.70
CA SER A 168 -1.02 -10.17 14.53
C SER A 168 0.40 -9.70 14.84
N SER A 169 1.12 -10.42 15.68
CA SER A 169 2.52 -10.12 16.02
C SER A 169 3.48 -10.09 14.82
N HIS A 170 3.11 -10.65 13.66
CA HIS A 170 3.92 -10.68 12.44
C HIS A 170 3.65 -9.49 11.51
N LEU A 171 2.58 -8.74 11.77
CA LEU A 171 2.14 -7.65 10.92
C LEU A 171 3.10 -6.46 11.03
N GLN A 172 3.60 -6.02 9.88
CA GLN A 172 4.59 -4.95 9.73
C GLN A 172 4.02 -3.73 9.00
N SER A 173 3.00 -3.94 8.16
CA SER A 173 2.36 -2.89 7.36
C SER A 173 0.85 -3.06 7.33
N ILE A 174 0.13 -1.97 7.58
CA ILE A 174 -1.34 -1.92 7.43
C ILE A 174 -1.76 -0.71 6.59
N LYS A 175 -2.63 -0.95 5.61
CA LYS A 175 -3.35 0.10 4.88
C LYS A 175 -4.85 -0.11 5.09
N LEU A 176 -5.55 0.90 5.59
CA LEU A 176 -7.00 0.90 5.77
C LEU A 176 -7.60 2.07 4.99
N CYS A 177 -8.49 1.77 4.04
CA CYS A 177 -9.15 2.79 3.23
C CYS A 177 -10.66 2.64 3.21
N SER A 178 -11.37 3.76 3.37
CA SER A 178 -12.83 3.83 3.43
C SER A 178 -13.42 2.95 4.54
N VAL A 179 -12.81 3.01 5.73
CA VAL A 179 -13.29 2.32 6.94
C VAL A 179 -13.61 3.30 8.06
N SER A 180 -14.42 2.88 9.01
CA SER A 180 -14.57 3.54 10.30
C SER A 180 -13.88 2.71 11.36
N LEU A 181 -13.00 3.32 12.15
CA LEU A 181 -12.29 2.63 13.21
C LEU A 181 -12.39 3.40 14.52
N LYS A 182 -12.66 2.66 15.58
CA LYS A 182 -12.60 3.12 16.97
C LYS A 182 -11.57 2.27 17.67
N VAL A 183 -10.66 2.90 18.43
CA VAL A 183 -9.62 2.14 19.12
C VAL A 183 -10.14 1.73 20.50
N PRO A 184 -10.25 0.43 20.80
CA PRO A 184 -10.65 -0.04 22.12
C PRO A 184 -9.71 0.47 23.21
N ALA A 185 -10.21 0.72 24.42
CA ALA A 185 -9.39 1.19 25.54
C ALA A 185 -8.36 0.14 26.02
N ASP A 186 -8.68 -1.14 25.85
CA ASP A 186 -7.83 -2.29 26.17
C ASP A 186 -6.96 -2.74 24.99
N PHE A 187 -6.90 -1.94 23.92
CA PHE A 187 -6.12 -2.25 22.73
C PHE A 187 -4.62 -2.31 23.07
N LYS A 188 -4.03 -3.50 22.91
CA LYS A 188 -2.63 -3.78 23.27
C LYS A 188 -1.61 -3.33 22.21
N GLY A 189 -2.06 -2.72 21.12
CA GLY A 189 -1.18 -2.25 20.06
C GLY A 189 -0.68 -3.33 19.12
N PHE A 190 0.46 -3.03 18.50
CA PHE A 190 1.16 -3.90 17.56
C PHE A 190 2.66 -3.93 17.87
N ARG A 191 3.26 -5.12 18.06
CA ARG A 191 4.70 -5.23 18.37
C ARG A 191 5.64 -4.96 17.21
N ASN A 192 5.21 -5.17 15.96
CA ASN A 192 6.07 -5.13 14.77
C ASN A 192 5.59 -4.21 13.64
N LEU A 193 4.49 -3.46 13.85
CA LEU A 193 3.90 -2.56 12.87
C LEU A 193 4.73 -1.29 12.67
N LYS A 194 5.42 -1.24 11.53
CA LYS A 194 6.32 -0.14 11.12
C LYS A 194 5.65 0.86 10.20
N TRP A 195 4.58 0.46 9.52
CA TRP A 195 3.96 1.25 8.45
C TRP A 195 2.44 1.25 8.62
N ILE A 196 1.87 2.44 8.78
CA ILE A 196 0.41 2.65 8.87
C ILE A 196 0.01 3.64 7.78
N PHE A 197 -1.03 3.32 7.02
CA PHE A 197 -1.68 4.26 6.11
C PHE A 197 -3.20 4.20 6.25
N LEU A 198 -3.81 5.35 6.54
CA LEU A 198 -5.25 5.52 6.68
C LEU A 198 -5.73 6.45 5.56
N ALA A 199 -6.72 6.03 4.78
CA ALA A 199 -7.31 6.85 3.71
C ALA A 199 -8.83 6.90 3.81
N ASP A 200 -9.43 8.08 3.74
CA ASP A 200 -10.90 8.23 3.82
C ASP A 200 -11.47 7.51 5.05
N THR A 201 -10.73 7.55 6.15
CA THR A 201 -11.03 6.82 7.38
C THR A 201 -11.74 7.72 8.37
N ASN A 202 -12.87 7.24 8.91
CA ASN A 202 -13.56 7.89 10.02
C ASN A 202 -12.86 7.53 11.34
N ILE A 203 -11.95 8.41 11.78
CA ILE A 203 -11.15 8.29 13.00
C ILE A 203 -11.07 9.64 13.73
N THR A 204 -11.17 9.63 15.06
CA THR A 204 -11.03 10.85 15.88
C THR A 204 -9.56 11.14 16.22
N ASP A 205 -9.26 12.39 16.61
CA ASP A 205 -7.91 12.77 17.08
C ASP A 205 -7.43 11.84 18.23
N GLY A 206 -8.33 11.54 19.17
CA GLY A 206 -8.02 10.68 20.33
C GLY A 206 -7.79 9.22 19.96
N ASP A 207 -8.62 8.68 19.06
CA ASP A 207 -8.44 7.31 18.53
C ASP A 207 -7.13 7.18 17.76
N LEU A 208 -6.82 8.16 16.89
CA LEU A 208 -5.55 8.16 16.16
C LEU A 208 -4.37 8.22 17.12
N HIS A 209 -4.41 9.11 18.11
CA HIS A 209 -3.38 9.20 19.14
C HIS A 209 -3.22 7.87 19.87
N HIS A 210 -4.32 7.22 20.29
CA HIS A 210 -4.29 5.93 20.96
C HIS A 210 -3.68 4.83 20.08
N LEU A 211 -4.03 4.78 18.78
CA LEU A 211 -3.46 3.83 17.82
C LEU A 211 -1.94 3.99 17.70
N VAL A 212 -1.46 5.22 17.49
CA VAL A 212 -0.02 5.47 17.25
C VAL A 212 0.81 5.33 18.53
N SER A 213 0.27 5.72 19.70
CA SER A 213 0.93 5.53 21.01
C SER A 213 1.22 4.05 21.27
N ASN A 214 0.29 3.19 20.89
CA ASN A 214 0.39 1.74 20.99
C ASN A 214 1.32 1.09 19.92
N CYS A 215 1.89 1.90 19.02
CA CYS A 215 2.92 1.48 18.03
C CYS A 215 4.24 2.25 18.19
N SER A 216 4.36 3.08 19.24
CA SER A 216 5.30 4.20 19.29
C SER A 216 6.79 3.83 19.25
N GLY A 217 7.18 2.63 19.69
CA GLY A 217 8.59 2.20 19.76
C GLY A 217 9.23 1.77 18.44
N ILE A 218 8.43 1.57 17.38
CA ILE A 218 8.87 0.93 16.14
C ILE A 218 8.28 1.53 14.86
N LEU A 219 7.26 2.39 14.96
CA LEU A 219 6.61 2.98 13.79
C LEU A 219 7.60 3.85 13.00
N GLU A 220 7.77 3.57 11.72
CA GLU A 220 8.71 4.24 10.81
C GLU A 220 7.98 5.18 9.83
N PHE A 221 6.74 4.86 9.49
CA PHE A 221 5.91 5.60 8.54
C PHE A 221 4.46 5.74 9.02
N LEU A 222 3.91 6.95 8.89
CA LEU A 222 2.49 7.25 9.09
C LEU A 222 1.95 8.02 7.89
N GLY A 223 0.93 7.48 7.22
CA GLY A 223 0.21 8.12 6.14
C GLY A 223 -1.26 8.34 6.50
N ILE A 224 -1.77 9.53 6.24
CA ILE A 224 -3.15 9.93 6.52
C ILE A 224 -3.66 10.67 5.29
N ALA A 225 -4.74 10.20 4.68
CA ALA A 225 -5.35 10.82 3.52
C ALA A 225 -6.87 10.94 3.72
N GLY A 226 -7.48 12.07 3.36
CA GLY A 226 -8.95 12.21 3.33
C GLY A 226 -9.66 11.98 4.68
N CYS A 227 -8.94 11.98 5.81
CA CYS A 227 -9.51 11.71 7.14
C CYS A 227 -10.23 12.96 7.66
N GLY A 228 -11.48 13.13 7.25
CA GLY A 228 -12.24 14.38 7.41
C GLY A 228 -12.63 14.74 8.85
N MET A 229 -12.49 13.83 9.82
CA MET A 229 -12.79 14.10 11.23
C MET A 229 -11.60 14.67 12.02
N LEU A 230 -10.39 14.58 11.48
CA LEU A 230 -9.18 14.98 12.18
C LEU A 230 -9.05 16.50 12.24
N ARG A 231 -8.86 17.04 13.45
CA ARG A 231 -8.63 18.47 13.70
C ARG A 231 -7.21 18.75 14.16
N ARG A 232 -6.63 17.83 14.93
CA ARG A 232 -5.24 17.92 15.41
C ARG A 232 -4.51 16.60 15.27
N LEU A 233 -3.27 16.68 14.80
CA LEU A 233 -2.38 15.54 14.72
C LEU A 233 -1.29 15.64 15.79
N HIS A 234 -1.33 14.77 16.79
CA HIS A 234 -0.35 14.72 17.88
C HIS A 234 0.58 13.51 17.75
N ILE A 235 1.81 13.72 17.31
CA ILE A 235 2.82 12.66 17.10
C ILE A 235 4.17 12.95 17.80
N SER A 236 4.22 13.99 18.64
CA SER A 236 5.42 14.46 19.34
C SER A 236 6.01 13.43 20.31
N HIS A 237 5.17 12.57 20.90
CA HIS A 237 5.54 11.53 21.88
C HIS A 237 5.99 10.21 21.26
N LEU A 238 5.91 10.04 19.94
CA LEU A 238 6.37 8.82 19.28
C LEU A 238 7.90 8.69 19.40
N SER A 239 8.43 7.46 19.35
CA SER A 239 9.88 7.29 19.33
C SER A 239 10.49 7.97 18.09
N ASN A 240 11.78 8.28 18.16
CA ASN A 240 12.55 8.82 17.03
C ASN A 240 12.69 7.84 15.84
N LYS A 241 11.96 6.72 15.84
CA LYS A 241 11.86 5.79 14.71
C LYS A 241 10.93 6.32 13.61
N LEU A 242 9.94 7.16 13.92
CA LEU A 242 9.07 7.73 12.89
C LEU A 242 9.89 8.66 11.99
N LYS A 243 10.11 8.25 10.74
CA LYS A 243 10.94 8.97 9.78
C LYS A 243 10.13 9.69 8.72
N HIS A 244 8.95 9.19 8.40
CA HIS A 244 8.16 9.71 7.28
C HIS A 244 6.70 9.90 7.69
N LEU A 245 6.21 11.13 7.50
CA LEU A 245 4.82 11.50 7.68
C LEU A 245 4.23 11.98 6.35
N GLN A 246 3.09 11.42 5.98
CA GLN A 246 2.27 11.88 4.85
C GLN A 246 0.88 12.29 5.35
N VAL A 247 0.44 13.50 5.00
CA VAL A 247 -0.89 14.00 5.35
C VAL A 247 -1.53 14.68 4.15
N TYR A 248 -2.64 14.14 3.66
CA TYR A 248 -3.31 14.62 2.45
C TYR A 248 -4.81 14.84 2.69
N ASP A 249 -5.40 15.87 2.09
CA ASP A 249 -6.85 16.10 2.01
C ASP A 249 -7.62 16.09 3.34
N CYS A 250 -6.96 16.33 4.46
CA CYS A 250 -7.60 16.38 5.77
C CYS A 250 -8.23 17.76 5.99
N ARG A 251 -9.47 17.94 5.50
CA ARG A 251 -10.12 19.26 5.36
C ARG A 251 -10.36 20.02 6.67
N LEU A 252 -10.51 19.32 7.79
CA LEU A 252 -10.73 19.93 9.11
C LEU A 252 -9.46 20.09 9.94
N LEU A 253 -8.30 19.67 9.42
CA LEU A 253 -7.04 19.67 10.15
C LEU A 253 -6.55 21.11 10.33
N GLN A 254 -6.28 21.50 11.57
CA GLN A 254 -5.88 22.86 11.96
C GLN A 254 -4.47 22.91 12.52
N ALA A 255 -4.00 21.84 13.17
CA ALA A 255 -2.70 21.82 13.82
C ALA A 255 -2.02 20.45 13.73
N MET A 256 -0.70 20.44 13.65
CA MET A 256 0.13 19.24 13.74
C MET A 256 1.31 19.47 14.68
N GLU A 257 1.42 18.63 15.71
CA GLU A 257 2.57 18.53 16.60
C GLU A 257 3.49 17.42 16.11
N LEU A 258 4.63 17.80 15.55
CA LEU A 258 5.51 16.88 14.82
C LEU A 258 6.43 16.08 15.75
N ASN A 259 6.92 14.93 15.26
CA ASN A 259 7.93 14.14 15.94
C ASN A 259 9.34 14.69 15.68
N PHE A 260 10.21 14.70 16.69
CA PHE A 260 11.60 15.18 16.55
C PHE A 260 12.43 14.35 15.55
N GLY A 261 12.19 13.04 15.49
CA GLY A 261 12.91 12.10 14.65
C GLY A 261 12.52 12.10 13.17
N LEU A 262 11.55 12.93 12.79
CA LEU A 262 10.98 12.99 11.45
C LEU A 262 12.02 13.52 10.44
N VAL A 263 12.16 12.83 9.32
CA VAL A 263 13.13 13.14 8.25
C VAL A 263 12.41 13.64 7.00
N LYS A 264 11.23 13.09 6.71
CA LYS A 264 10.42 13.44 5.55
C LYS A 264 8.99 13.82 5.94
N LEU A 265 8.53 14.95 5.44
CA LEU A 265 7.16 15.43 5.57
C LEU A 265 6.57 15.70 4.20
N GLU A 266 5.47 15.01 3.86
CA GLU A 266 4.65 15.32 2.69
C GLU A 266 3.25 15.77 3.16
N TYR A 267 2.88 17.00 2.84
CA TYR A 267 1.61 17.59 3.25
C TYR A 267 0.84 18.14 2.04
N ARG A 268 -0.45 17.84 1.97
CA ARG A 268 -1.40 18.54 1.10
C ARG A 268 -2.72 18.81 1.81
N GLY A 269 -3.17 20.05 1.86
CA GLY A 269 -4.43 20.39 2.51
C GLY A 269 -4.54 21.86 2.88
N PRO A 270 -5.43 22.21 3.83
CA PRO A 270 -5.59 23.59 4.29
C PRO A 270 -4.33 24.16 4.97
N SER A 271 -4.35 25.43 5.34
CA SER A 271 -3.29 25.99 6.18
C SER A 271 -3.33 25.35 7.57
N VAL A 272 -2.18 24.91 8.09
CA VAL A 272 -2.07 24.25 9.41
C VAL A 272 -0.99 24.90 10.27
N LEU A 273 -1.25 24.98 11.56
CA LEU A 273 -0.25 25.33 12.55
C LEU A 273 0.70 24.15 12.75
N LEU A 274 1.98 24.34 12.46
CA LEU A 274 3.03 23.37 12.71
C LEU A 274 3.71 23.71 14.04
N SER A 275 3.57 22.83 15.01
CA SER A 275 4.18 22.96 16.34
C SER A 275 5.33 21.96 16.45
N PRO A 276 6.57 22.33 16.07
CA PRO A 276 7.71 21.48 16.29
C PRO A 276 8.01 21.41 17.81
N PRO A 277 8.34 20.24 18.38
CA PRO A 277 8.72 20.10 19.79
C PRO A 277 10.12 20.69 20.10
N GLY A 278 10.85 21.14 19.07
CA GLY A 278 12.22 21.65 19.11
C GLY A 278 12.85 21.63 17.70
N SER A 279 14.17 21.55 17.61
CA SER A 279 14.89 21.49 16.32
C SER A 279 14.66 20.14 15.62
N LEU A 280 13.87 20.12 14.55
CA LEU A 280 13.55 18.89 13.80
C LEU A 280 14.75 18.38 12.99
N LEU A 281 14.83 17.06 12.82
CA LEU A 281 15.78 16.38 11.93
C LEU A 281 15.29 16.30 10.47
N LEU A 282 14.28 17.09 10.10
CA LEU A 282 13.68 17.09 8.77
C LEU A 282 14.73 17.47 7.71
N ALA A 283 14.86 16.62 6.71
CA ALA A 283 15.72 16.84 5.54
C ALA A 283 14.90 17.17 4.29
N ASP A 284 13.72 16.56 4.15
CA ASP A 284 12.85 16.72 2.98
C ASP A 284 11.44 17.13 3.42
N ILE A 285 11.02 18.32 2.99
CA ILE A 285 9.69 18.87 3.27
C ILE A 285 9.02 19.24 1.94
N CYS A 286 7.89 18.60 1.66
CA CYS A 286 7.01 18.92 0.55
C CYS A 286 5.65 19.35 1.09
N ILE A 287 5.27 20.61 0.89
CA ILE A 287 4.03 21.17 1.41
C ILE A 287 3.26 21.82 0.26
N LYS A 288 2.04 21.31 0.04
CA LYS A 288 1.11 21.80 -0.98
C LYS A 288 -0.15 22.33 -0.31
N LEU A 289 -0.30 23.65 -0.29
CA LEU A 289 -1.45 24.29 0.38
C LEU A 289 -2.62 24.44 -0.59
N GLU A 290 -3.83 24.20 -0.09
CA GLU A 290 -5.09 24.37 -0.81
C GLU A 290 -5.82 25.63 -0.32
N GLY A 291 -6.13 26.55 -1.24
CA GLY A 291 -6.82 27.82 -0.95
C GLY A 291 -5.91 29.05 -1.00
N ILE A 292 -6.50 30.25 -0.85
CA ILE A 292 -5.79 31.54 -0.89
C ILE A 292 -4.99 31.69 0.42
N CYS A 293 -3.66 31.75 0.30
CA CYS A 293 -2.73 31.65 1.44
C CYS A 293 -1.75 32.83 1.49
N THR A 294 -2.22 34.04 1.74
CA THR A 294 -1.32 35.21 1.89
C THR A 294 -0.54 35.16 3.20
N ASN A 295 -1.15 34.69 4.30
CA ASN A 295 -0.52 34.68 5.63
C ASN A 295 0.19 33.35 5.95
N SER A 296 -0.06 32.31 5.18
CA SER A 296 0.52 30.98 5.44
C SER A 296 2.00 30.92 5.06
N LEU A 297 2.43 31.61 4.01
CA LEU A 297 3.84 31.63 3.60
C LEU A 297 4.72 32.33 4.65
N GLU A 298 4.29 33.48 5.17
CA GLU A 298 5.01 34.19 6.23
C GLU A 298 5.13 33.33 7.50
N TYR A 299 4.05 32.68 7.93
CA TYR A 299 4.09 31.74 9.05
C TYR A 299 5.08 30.58 8.80
N MET A 300 5.04 29.99 7.60
CA MET A 300 5.92 28.88 7.24
C MET A 300 7.39 29.30 7.28
N PHE A 301 7.74 30.45 6.70
CA PHE A 301 9.12 30.92 6.68
C PHE A 301 9.62 31.38 8.05
N THR A 302 8.77 32.06 8.84
CA THR A 302 9.14 32.54 10.18
C THR A 302 9.22 31.43 11.22
N LYS A 303 8.33 30.42 11.18
CA LYS A 303 8.26 29.37 12.20
C LYS A 303 9.00 28.08 11.81
N LEU A 304 9.04 27.66 10.55
CA LEU A 304 9.82 26.48 10.17
C LEU A 304 11.30 26.81 9.99
N GLY A 305 11.64 27.98 9.46
CA GLY A 305 13.04 28.35 9.18
C GLY A 305 13.95 28.23 10.40
N HIS A 306 13.48 28.66 11.57
CA HIS A 306 14.24 28.55 12.82
C HIS A 306 14.25 27.14 13.44
N ASN A 307 13.27 26.29 13.09
CA ASN A 307 13.07 25.00 13.74
C ASN A 307 13.57 23.80 12.94
N VAL A 308 14.10 24.00 11.72
CA VAL A 308 14.57 22.91 10.86
C VAL A 308 15.99 23.19 10.34
N PRO A 309 17.03 23.07 11.19
CA PRO A 309 18.40 23.43 10.82
C PRO A 309 19.05 22.46 9.80
N ARG A 310 18.43 21.29 9.55
CA ARG A 310 18.95 20.24 8.64
C ARG A 310 18.18 20.15 7.32
N LEU A 311 17.35 21.15 7.01
CA LEU A 311 16.51 21.14 5.82
C LEU A 311 17.38 21.16 4.55
N GLU A 312 17.31 20.09 3.76
CA GLU A 312 18.02 19.98 2.48
C GLU A 312 17.12 20.46 1.33
N ILE A 313 15.85 20.03 1.34
CA ILE A 313 14.87 20.28 0.30
C ILE A 313 13.58 20.83 0.92
N LEU A 314 13.19 22.03 0.48
CA LEU A 314 11.87 22.58 0.73
C LEU A 314 11.15 22.82 -0.60
N THR A 315 10.05 22.09 -0.81
CA THR A 315 9.13 22.30 -1.93
C THR A 315 7.83 22.88 -1.41
N LEU A 316 7.57 24.15 -1.74
CA LEU A 316 6.29 24.80 -1.44
C LEU A 316 5.50 24.97 -2.73
N ARG A 317 4.25 24.47 -2.72
CA ARG A 317 3.29 24.67 -3.80
C ARG A 317 2.06 25.36 -3.25
N CYS A 318 1.90 26.64 -3.59
CA CYS A 318 0.72 27.42 -3.23
C CYS A 318 -0.19 27.57 -4.46
N ARG A 319 -1.49 27.69 -4.22
CA ARG A 319 -2.46 28.01 -5.26
C ARG A 319 -2.90 29.47 -5.11
N GLU A 320 -2.21 30.39 -5.78
CA GLU A 320 -2.72 31.75 -6.00
C GLU A 320 -3.52 31.78 -7.32
N GLY A 321 -4.85 31.63 -7.22
CA GLY A 321 -5.71 31.62 -8.40
C GLY A 321 -5.63 30.34 -9.25
N LYS A 322 -5.49 30.47 -10.58
CA LYS A 322 -5.42 29.35 -11.56
C LYS A 322 -4.00 28.84 -11.83
N VAL A 323 -2.96 29.43 -11.23
CA VAL A 323 -1.55 29.11 -11.51
C VAL A 323 -0.90 28.49 -10.26
N TRP A 324 -0.01 27.52 -10.48
CA TRP A 324 0.81 26.93 -9.42
C TRP A 324 2.16 27.61 -9.41
N ASP A 325 2.48 28.32 -8.34
CA ASP A 325 3.85 28.77 -8.11
C ASP A 325 4.59 27.72 -7.28
N SER A 326 5.71 27.22 -7.83
CA SER A 326 6.59 26.27 -7.17
C SER A 326 7.85 27.00 -6.72
N LEU A 327 8.04 27.12 -5.41
CA LEU A 327 9.29 27.59 -4.84
C LEU A 327 10.12 26.37 -4.45
N PHE A 328 11.29 26.23 -5.08
CA PHE A 328 12.32 25.29 -4.67
C PHE A 328 13.38 26.06 -3.90
N LEU A 329 13.57 25.70 -2.63
CA LEU A 329 14.68 26.21 -1.83
C LEU A 329 15.60 25.04 -1.50
N ALA A 330 16.79 25.03 -2.12
CA ALA A 330 17.90 24.20 -1.74
C ALA A 330 18.71 24.90 -0.63
N SER A 331 19.33 24.11 0.25
CA SER A 331 19.94 24.48 1.53
C SER A 331 21.10 25.50 1.54
N THR A 332 21.18 26.44 0.60
CA THR A 332 22.12 27.57 0.63
C THR A 332 21.45 28.94 0.78
N PHE A 333 20.14 29.03 0.96
CA PHE A 333 19.43 30.30 1.17
C PHE A 333 18.77 30.38 2.56
N CYS A 334 19.58 30.32 3.64
CA CYS A 334 19.10 30.64 4.99
C CYS A 334 19.55 32.02 5.50
N ALA A 335 20.06 32.91 4.62
CA ALA A 335 20.57 34.22 5.06
C ALA A 335 20.11 35.45 4.25
N SER A 336 19.40 35.32 3.12
CA SER A 336 19.17 36.47 2.22
C SER A 336 17.71 36.87 1.97
N LEU A 337 16.73 36.21 2.59
CA LEU A 337 15.33 36.68 2.51
C LEU A 337 14.92 37.62 3.66
N PHE A 338 15.85 38.02 4.53
CA PHE A 338 15.59 38.94 5.65
C PHE A 338 15.58 40.43 5.29
N ASN A 339 15.64 40.81 4.00
CA ASN A 339 15.62 42.22 3.61
C ASN A 339 14.91 42.42 2.27
N ILE A 340 13.59 42.29 2.23
CA ILE A 340 12.77 43.09 1.31
C ILE A 340 11.54 43.53 2.08
N SER A 341 11.54 44.82 2.43
CA SER A 341 10.47 45.64 2.99
C SER A 341 9.24 45.73 2.11
#